data_AF-F2IIY2-F1
#
_entry.id   AF-F2IIY2-F1
#
_cell.length_a   1.000
_cell.length_b   1.000
_cell.length_c   1.000
_cell.angle_alpha   90.00
_cell.angle_beta   90.00
_cell.angle_gamma   90.00
#
_symmetry.space_group_name_H-M   'P 1'
#
loop_
_entity.id
_entity.type
_entity.pdbx_description
1 polymer ?
#
loop_
_entity_poly.entity_id
_entity_poly.type
_entity_poly.pdbx_seq_one_letter_code
_entity_poly.pdbx_strand_id
1 'polypeptide(L)'
;MKQYTLNWLSFSLFFFLIFSCKKKDDFLPLKSGKYLIDYQVVKSNGDIDNYQYTAYGPKTSGAYYKFMIKATDSTNFSLASLSTSERKLKSMAWINYSGNVDVSRKITEYDCSENNLIIHYTSFPLSDTTSGTIIFTSIE
;
A
#
# COMPACT_ATOMS: atom_id res chain seq x y z
N MET A 1 59.37 9.40 -6.17
CA MET A 1 58.24 8.52 -6.57
C MET A 1 57.55 7.93 -5.33
N LYS A 2 56.69 8.68 -4.61
CA LYS A 2 55.89 8.12 -3.47
C LYS A 2 54.56 8.85 -3.26
N GLN A 3 53.93 9.36 -4.33
CA GLN A 3 52.74 10.23 -4.19
C GLN A 3 51.53 9.81 -5.02
N TYR A 4 51.63 8.72 -5.79
CA TYR A 4 50.53 8.23 -6.63
C TYR A 4 49.67 7.14 -5.99
N THR A 5 50.11 6.55 -4.86
CA THR A 5 49.37 5.49 -4.17
C THR A 5 48.28 6.00 -3.22
N LEU A 6 48.33 7.26 -2.77
CA LEU A 6 47.32 7.82 -1.86
C LEU A 6 46.01 8.21 -2.57
N ASN A 7 46.07 8.58 -3.85
CA ASN A 7 44.89 9.01 -4.61
C ASN A 7 43.99 7.83 -5.03
N TRP A 8 44.52 6.62 -5.06
CA TRP A 8 43.77 5.42 -5.48
C TRP A 8 42.90 4.84 -4.36
N LEU A 9 43.33 4.96 -3.10
CA LEU A 9 42.54 4.55 -1.93
C LEU A 9 41.35 5.49 -1.66
N SER A 10 41.49 6.77 -1.99
CA SER A 10 40.43 7.77 -1.77
C SER A 10 39.24 7.58 -2.71
N PHE A 11 39.46 7.09 -3.93
CA PHE A 11 38.37 6.79 -4.87
C PHE A 11 37.59 5.51 -4.52
N SER A 12 38.23 4.54 -3.87
CA SER A 12 37.57 3.30 -3.41
C SER A 12 36.60 3.56 -2.25
N LEU A 13 36.94 4.48 -1.33
CA LEU A 13 36.08 4.80 -0.18
C LEU A 13 34.76 5.48 -0.58
N PHE A 14 34.74 6.23 -1.69
CA PHE A 14 33.52 6.86 -2.20
C PHE A 14 32.53 5.84 -2.79
N PHE A 15 33.02 4.75 -3.39
CA PHE A 15 32.15 3.70 -3.95
C PHE A 15 31.37 2.94 -2.85
N PHE A 16 31.94 2.74 -1.67
CA PHE A 16 31.22 2.07 -0.57
C PHE A 16 30.13 2.92 0.08
N LEU A 17 30.23 4.26 0.03
CA LEU A 17 29.18 5.15 0.56
C LEU A 17 27.97 5.25 -0.38
N ILE A 18 28.14 5.08 -1.69
CA ILE A 18 27.05 5.13 -2.68
C ILE A 18 26.22 3.83 -2.65
N PHE A 19 26.81 2.70 -2.26
CA PHE A 19 26.09 1.42 -2.11
C PHE A 19 25.35 1.27 -0.77
N SER A 20 25.46 2.24 0.15
CA SER A 20 24.55 2.32 1.30
C SER A 20 23.21 2.95 0.87
N CYS A 21 22.62 2.41 -0.20
CA CYS A 21 21.18 2.42 -0.37
C CYS A 21 20.62 1.58 0.79
N LYS A 22 20.53 2.19 1.97
CA LYS A 22 19.74 1.64 3.07
C LYS A 22 18.37 1.34 2.47
N LYS A 23 18.05 0.05 2.29
CA LYS A 23 16.68 -0.38 2.07
C LYS A 23 15.88 0.34 3.15
N LYS A 24 14.98 1.20 2.71
CA LYS A 24 14.05 1.87 3.59
C LYS A 24 13.17 0.73 4.08
N ASP A 25 13.39 0.27 5.31
CA ASP A 25 12.55 -0.78 5.88
C ASP A 25 11.10 -0.32 5.75
N ASP A 26 10.30 -1.12 5.04
CA ASP A 26 8.88 -0.88 4.91
C ASP A 26 8.29 -0.87 6.32
N PHE A 27 7.57 0.20 6.69
CA PHE A 27 7.07 0.31 8.07
C PHE A 27 5.93 -0.69 8.35
N LEU A 28 5.22 -1.11 7.30
CA LEU A 28 4.28 -2.22 7.38
C LEU A 28 5.03 -3.53 7.14
N PRO A 29 4.86 -4.54 8.00
CA PRO A 29 5.56 -5.82 7.88
C PRO A 29 5.00 -6.74 6.78
N LEU A 30 4.29 -6.21 5.79
CA LEU A 30 3.53 -6.99 4.80
C LEU A 30 4.45 -7.67 3.78
N LYS A 31 4.23 -8.97 3.57
CA LYS A 31 4.95 -9.73 2.53
C LYS A 31 4.34 -9.50 1.16
N SER A 32 5.17 -9.37 0.13
CA SER A 32 4.64 -9.41 -1.23
C SER A 32 4.16 -10.82 -1.56
N GLY A 33 2.93 -10.94 -2.05
CA GLY A 33 2.30 -12.22 -2.36
C GLY A 33 0.90 -12.03 -2.89
N LYS A 34 0.07 -13.05 -2.71
CA LYS A 34 -1.34 -13.02 -3.10
C LYS A 34 -2.19 -12.84 -1.85
N TYR A 35 -3.18 -11.95 -1.96
CA TYR A 35 -4.06 -11.58 -0.88
C TYR A 35 -5.52 -11.80 -1.26
N LEU A 36 -6.30 -12.35 -0.34
CA LEU A 36 -7.74 -12.22 -0.32
C LEU A 36 -8.10 -10.87 0.30
N ILE A 37 -9.00 -10.13 -0.32
CA ILE A 37 -9.49 -8.85 0.21
C ILE A 37 -10.97 -9.00 0.52
N ASP A 38 -11.33 -8.84 1.79
CA ASP A 38 -12.72 -8.69 2.21
C ASP A 38 -13.01 -7.20 2.43
N TYR A 39 -13.97 -6.67 1.69
CA TYR A 39 -14.36 -5.26 1.72
C TYR A 39 -15.81 -5.12 2.18
N GLN A 40 -15.98 -4.59 3.39
CA GLN A 40 -17.28 -4.24 3.95
C GLN A 40 -17.53 -2.74 3.83
N VAL A 41 -18.71 -2.37 3.33
CA VAL A 41 -19.20 -0.99 3.25
C VAL A 41 -20.47 -0.87 4.08
N VAL A 42 -20.43 -0.01 5.10
CA VAL A 42 -21.60 0.39 5.88
C VAL A 42 -22.12 1.71 5.33
N LYS A 43 -23.36 1.71 4.85
CA LYS A 43 -24.03 2.89 4.29
C LYS A 43 -24.68 3.74 5.38
N SER A 44 -25.03 4.96 5.02
CA SER A 44 -25.68 5.94 5.90
C SER A 44 -27.04 5.48 6.44
N ASN A 45 -27.74 4.64 5.67
CA ASN A 45 -29.01 4.04 6.06
C ASN A 45 -28.86 2.76 6.91
N GLY A 46 -27.62 2.35 7.21
CA GLY A 46 -27.32 1.14 7.98
C GLY A 46 -27.16 -0.13 7.14
N ASP A 47 -27.39 -0.07 5.82
CA ASP A 47 -27.17 -1.22 4.94
C ASP A 47 -25.69 -1.59 4.89
N ILE A 48 -25.43 -2.89 4.78
CA ILE A 48 -24.07 -3.43 4.72
C ILE A 48 -23.89 -4.17 3.40
N ASP A 49 -22.98 -3.67 2.57
CA ASP A 49 -22.50 -4.39 1.39
C ASP A 49 -21.18 -5.09 1.72
N ASN A 50 -21.01 -6.31 1.22
CA ASN A 50 -19.77 -7.06 1.35
C ASN A 50 -19.29 -7.47 -0.03
N TYR A 51 -18.00 -7.27 -0.27
CA TYR A 51 -17.33 -7.63 -1.50
C TYR A 51 -16.08 -8.41 -1.19
N GLN A 52 -15.69 -9.29 -2.10
CA GLN A 52 -14.47 -10.07 -1.99
C GLN A 52 -13.68 -10.01 -3.28
N TYR A 53 -12.37 -9.79 -3.16
CA TYR A 53 -11.46 -9.66 -4.30
C TYR A 53 -10.18 -10.47 -4.07
N THR A 54 -9.50 -10.82 -5.16
CA THR A 54 -8.11 -11.29 -5.10
C THR A 54 -7.18 -10.18 -5.53
N ALA A 55 -6.09 -9.99 -4.81
CA ALA A 55 -5.07 -9.01 -5.14
C ALA A 55 -3.65 -9.56 -5.06
N TYR A 56 -2.73 -8.88 -5.74
CA TYR A 56 -1.29 -9.18 -5.71
C TYR A 56 -0.52 -7.96 -5.24
N GLY A 57 0.37 -8.14 -4.28
CA GLY A 57 1.10 -7.05 -3.66
C GLY A 57 1.47 -7.36 -2.21
N PRO A 58 1.78 -6.34 -1.40
CA PRO A 58 1.96 -4.97 -1.83
C PRO A 58 3.25 -4.81 -2.63
N LYS A 59 3.23 -3.93 -3.63
CA LYS A 59 4.43 -3.33 -4.21
C LYS A 59 4.61 -1.94 -3.64
N THR A 60 5.76 -1.65 -3.05
CA THR A 60 6.07 -0.33 -2.50
C THR A 60 6.60 0.61 -3.58
N SER A 61 6.07 1.84 -3.59
CA SER A 61 6.46 2.88 -4.55
C SER A 61 6.36 4.25 -3.88
N GLY A 62 7.49 4.77 -3.43
CA GLY A 62 7.56 6.05 -2.74
C GLY A 62 6.75 6.02 -1.44
N ALA A 63 5.67 6.81 -1.40
CA ALA A 63 4.78 6.92 -0.24
C ALA A 63 3.56 5.97 -0.31
N TYR A 64 3.56 4.97 -1.20
CA TYR A 64 2.40 4.14 -1.48
C TYR A 64 2.69 2.64 -1.38
N TYR A 65 1.73 1.89 -0.83
CA TYR A 65 1.62 0.43 -0.97
C TYR A 65 0.54 0.12 -2.00
N LYS A 66 0.88 -0.61 -3.06
CA LYS A 66 0.00 -0.88 -4.19
C LYS A 66 -0.35 -2.37 -4.28
N PHE A 67 -1.63 -2.67 -4.35
CA PHE A 67 -2.20 -4.00 -4.55
C PHE A 67 -2.92 -4.06 -5.88
N MET A 68 -2.41 -4.87 -6.80
CA MET A 68 -3.03 -5.11 -8.11
C MET A 68 -4.24 -6.02 -7.93
N ILE A 69 -5.42 -5.56 -8.30
CA ILE A 69 -6.66 -6.31 -8.18
C ILE A 69 -6.81 -7.20 -9.40
N LYS A 70 -7.09 -8.49 -9.17
CA LYS A 70 -7.38 -9.44 -10.23
C LYS A 70 -8.70 -9.05 -10.90
N ALA A 71 -8.66 -8.87 -12.21
CA ALA A 71 -9.85 -8.57 -12.99
C ALA A 71 -10.90 -9.67 -12.89
N THR A 72 -12.16 -9.25 -12.75
CA THR A 72 -13.38 -10.06 -12.80
C THR A 72 -14.47 -9.25 -13.51
N ASP A 73 -15.58 -9.90 -13.87
CA ASP A 73 -16.72 -9.22 -14.53
C ASP A 73 -17.40 -8.18 -13.61
N SER A 74 -17.19 -8.25 -12.29
CA SER A 74 -17.80 -7.37 -11.29
C SER A 74 -16.88 -6.28 -10.76
N THR A 75 -15.58 -6.31 -11.07
CA THR A 75 -14.62 -5.31 -10.62
C THR A 75 -14.49 -4.18 -11.64
N ASN A 76 -14.85 -2.96 -11.26
CA ASN A 76 -14.61 -1.75 -12.05
C ASN A 76 -13.25 -1.09 -11.76
N PHE A 77 -12.43 -1.70 -10.89
CA PHE A 77 -11.10 -1.21 -10.51
C PHE A 77 -9.99 -2.24 -10.67
N SER A 78 -8.77 -1.73 -10.87
CA SER A 78 -7.56 -2.53 -11.17
C SER A 78 -6.52 -2.49 -10.06
N LEU A 79 -6.61 -1.51 -9.14
CA LEU A 79 -5.58 -1.26 -8.15
C LEU A 79 -6.16 -0.67 -6.87
N ALA A 80 -5.72 -1.18 -5.72
CA ALA A 80 -5.82 -0.52 -4.42
C ALA A 80 -4.49 0.15 -4.09
N SER A 81 -4.53 1.46 -3.82
CA SER A 81 -3.35 2.25 -3.45
C SER A 81 -3.52 2.80 -2.05
N LEU A 82 -2.68 2.35 -1.12
CA LEU A 82 -2.61 2.86 0.25
C LEU A 82 -1.56 3.96 0.32
N SER A 83 -1.97 5.17 0.71
CA SER A 83 -1.07 6.30 0.90
C SER A 83 -0.54 6.34 2.32
N THR A 84 0.73 6.73 2.44
CA THR A 84 1.45 6.72 3.71
C THR A 84 2.13 8.05 3.94
N SER A 85 2.20 8.46 5.20
CA SER A 85 2.95 9.65 5.63
C SER A 85 3.38 9.45 7.07
N GLU A 86 4.64 9.78 7.39
CA GLU A 86 5.20 9.69 8.74
C GLU A 86 5.02 8.30 9.39
N ARG A 87 5.22 7.22 8.61
CA ARG A 87 5.02 5.82 9.05
C ARG A 87 3.58 5.51 9.50
N LYS A 88 2.60 6.21 8.93
CA LYS A 88 1.17 5.98 9.16
C LYS A 88 0.43 5.83 7.83
N LEU A 89 -0.51 4.89 7.78
CA LEU A 89 -1.50 4.83 6.70
C LEU A 89 -2.49 6.00 6.82
N LYS A 90 -2.69 6.75 5.73
CA LYS A 90 -3.56 7.95 5.72
C LYS A 90 -4.86 7.72 4.95
N SER A 91 -4.75 7.15 3.75
CA SER A 91 -5.91 6.91 2.89
C SER A 91 -5.70 5.68 2.02
N MET A 92 -6.81 5.18 1.48
CA MET A 92 -6.85 4.21 0.41
C MET A 92 -7.58 4.81 -0.78
N ALA A 93 -7.09 4.53 -1.98
CA ALA A 93 -7.82 4.80 -3.22
C ALA A 93 -7.99 3.52 -4.04
N TRP A 94 -9.21 3.31 -4.56
CA TRP A 94 -9.48 2.37 -5.63
C TRP A 94 -9.27 3.08 -6.97
N ILE A 95 -8.43 2.50 -7.83
CA ILE A 95 -8.04 3.07 -9.12
C ILE A 95 -8.62 2.20 -10.24
N ASN A 96 -9.37 2.83 -11.14
CA ASN A 96 -10.01 2.14 -12.25
C ASN A 96 -9.02 1.70 -13.34
N TYR A 97 -9.48 0.94 -14.33
CA TYR A 97 -8.62 0.45 -15.43
C TYR A 97 -8.06 1.57 -16.31
N SER A 98 -8.68 2.75 -16.30
CA SER A 98 -8.18 3.94 -16.99
C SER A 98 -7.16 4.73 -16.17
N GLY A 99 -6.84 4.27 -14.95
CA GLY A 99 -5.89 4.93 -14.05
C GLY A 99 -6.48 6.08 -13.23
N ASN A 100 -7.78 6.32 -13.28
CA ASN A 100 -8.45 7.35 -12.50
C ASN A 100 -8.82 6.84 -11.10
N VAL A 101 -8.81 7.75 -10.12
CA VAL A 101 -9.31 7.44 -8.77
C VAL A 101 -10.82 7.37 -8.83
N ASP A 102 -11.37 6.19 -8.52
CA ASP A 102 -12.81 5.95 -8.48
C ASP A 102 -13.37 6.33 -7.11
N VAL A 103 -12.77 5.78 -6.05
CA VAL A 103 -13.20 5.99 -4.67
C VAL A 103 -11.99 6.20 -3.78
N SER A 104 -12.06 7.22 -2.91
CA SER A 104 -11.04 7.50 -1.89
C SER A 104 -11.63 7.36 -0.49
N ARG A 105 -10.91 6.67 0.39
CA ARG A 105 -11.30 6.38 1.77
C ARG A 105 -10.24 6.92 2.72
N LYS A 106 -10.67 7.64 3.76
CA LYS A 106 -9.79 8.06 4.85
C LYS A 106 -9.63 6.90 5.82
N ILE A 107 -8.39 6.53 6.13
CA ILE A 107 -8.09 5.49 7.10
C ILE A 107 -8.17 6.10 8.50
N THR A 108 -9.00 5.54 9.35
CA THR A 108 -9.17 5.98 10.75
C THR A 108 -8.28 5.18 11.69
N GLU A 109 -8.23 3.87 11.47
CA GLU A 109 -7.50 2.90 12.27
C GLU A 109 -7.04 1.74 11.39
N TYR A 110 -5.96 1.08 11.78
CA TYR A 110 -5.50 -0.15 11.13
C TYR A 110 -4.73 -1.01 12.12
N ASP A 111 -4.77 -2.32 11.90
CA ASP A 111 -3.92 -3.30 12.54
C ASP A 111 -3.17 -4.09 11.46
N CYS A 112 -1.92 -4.46 11.71
CA CYS A 112 -1.10 -5.15 10.73
C CYS A 112 -0.18 -6.21 11.35
N SER A 113 -0.09 -7.33 10.64
CA SER A 113 0.90 -8.39 10.82
C SER A 113 1.52 -8.72 9.46
N GLU A 114 2.46 -9.68 9.41
CA GLU A 114 3.07 -10.06 8.13
C GLU A 114 2.06 -10.56 7.09
N ASN A 115 1.02 -11.24 7.57
CA ASN A 115 0.04 -11.91 6.73
C ASN A 115 -1.29 -11.17 6.65
N ASN A 116 -1.55 -10.20 7.53
CA ASN A 116 -2.84 -9.53 7.58
C ASN A 116 -2.70 -8.02 7.71
N LEU A 117 -3.57 -7.29 7.00
CA LEU A 117 -3.80 -5.86 7.19
C LEU A 117 -5.29 -5.62 7.32
N ILE A 118 -5.71 -5.09 8.47
CA ILE A 118 -7.09 -4.69 8.74
C ILE A 118 -7.13 -3.18 8.73
N ILE A 119 -8.04 -2.59 7.95
CA ILE A 119 -8.19 -1.14 7.81
C ILE A 119 -9.62 -0.76 8.12
N HIS A 120 -9.81 0.12 9.09
CA HIS A 120 -11.07 0.82 9.29
C HIS A 120 -11.03 2.17 8.59
N TYR A 121 -12.13 2.53 7.93
CA TYR A 121 -12.17 3.74 7.12
C TYR A 121 -13.49 4.49 7.24
N THR A 122 -13.44 5.76 6.82
CA THR A 122 -14.59 6.57 6.48
C THR A 122 -14.44 7.18 5.08
N SER A 123 -15.54 7.59 4.46
CA SER A 123 -15.56 8.32 3.20
C SER A 123 -14.67 9.55 3.19
N PHE A 124 -14.08 9.86 2.02
CA PHE A 124 -13.38 11.13 1.80
C PHE A 124 -13.64 11.68 0.39
N PRO A 125 -14.13 12.93 0.23
CA PRO A 125 -14.60 13.86 1.26
C PRO A 125 -15.86 13.34 1.99
N LEU A 126 -16.18 13.91 3.17
CA LEU A 126 -17.24 13.45 4.09
C LEU A 126 -18.69 13.61 3.57
N SER A 127 -18.91 13.71 2.25
CA SER A 127 -20.23 13.92 1.67
C SER A 127 -21.13 12.70 1.76
N ASP A 128 -20.56 11.49 1.67
CA ASP A 128 -21.29 10.23 1.75
C ASP A 128 -20.91 9.53 3.04
N THR A 129 -21.75 9.51 4.08
CA THR A 129 -21.46 8.90 5.39
C THR A 129 -21.36 7.37 5.32
N THR A 130 -20.34 6.90 4.60
CA THR A 130 -19.98 5.49 4.44
C THR A 130 -18.74 5.22 5.26
N SER A 131 -18.78 4.13 6.00
CA SER A 131 -17.64 3.60 6.75
C SER A 131 -17.47 2.14 6.42
N GLY A 132 -16.52 1.49 7.07
CA GLY A 132 -16.40 0.05 6.97
C GLY A 132 -15.01 -0.44 7.28
N THR A 133 -14.78 -1.68 6.85
CA THR A 133 -13.54 -2.40 7.11
C THR A 133 -13.05 -3.04 5.82
N ILE A 134 -11.73 -3.01 5.62
CA ILE A 134 -11.05 -3.70 4.53
C ILE A 134 -9.99 -4.59 5.14
N ILE A 135 -10.06 -5.89 4.85
CA ILE A 135 -9.15 -6.89 5.37
C ILE A 135 -8.38 -7.48 4.21
N PHE A 136 -7.05 -7.40 4.26
CA PHE A 136 -6.15 -8.08 3.36
C PHE A 136 -5.58 -9.28 4.10
N THR A 137 -5.85 -10.49 3.64
CA THR A 137 -5.31 -11.73 4.20
C THR A 137 -4.43 -12.41 3.16
N SER A 138 -3.15 -12.58 3.48
CA SER A 138 -2.21 -13.32 2.65
C SER A 138 -2.67 -14.76 2.55
N ILE A 139 -2.71 -15.26 1.32
CA ILE A 139 -3.08 -16.64 1.00
C ILE A 139 -1.95 -17.42 0.33
N GLU A 140 -0.82 -16.76 0.01
CA GLU A 140 0.40 -17.35 -0.57
C GLU A 140 1.64 -16.57 -0.11
#